data_AF-A0A1I1A6G7-F1
#
_entry.id   AF-A0A1I1A6G7-F1
#
_cell.length_a   1.000
_cell.length_b   1.000
_cell.length_c   1.000
_cell.angle_alpha   90.00
_cell.angle_beta   90.00
_cell.angle_gamma   90.00
#
_symmetry.space_group_name_H-M   'P 1'
#
loop_
_entity.id
_entity.type
_entity.pdbx_description
1 polymer ?
#
loop_
_entity_poly.entity_id
_entity_poly.type
_entity_poly.pdbx_seq_one_letter_code
_entity_poly.pdbx_strand_id
1 'polypeptide(L)'
;MTKFKTTKKIISAILIATLALGTLAACGDLSKGGNDKNANTSTKEASGEKNTKKVALEKYGFTSIDESELNEDGLYEFDFPTVPWADPVYVADAEGFFEKYGLKVNFTGYLNNINDIVVNLASGNFHFACQHASTLAIGISKGYPIKAVAAGWATTKEKPMMKYLKKKGNDEIKKIEDLNGKTVAVPSETETYWLATIEKFKLKDYKVKILSYEKMEAALVSGQVDAIYCINPYTDQMLSNGEVEAFSQLTDVVGEEAGWPQQLVNTDFEKEHPDIVTAYVKALADACDFGNENPTQAGLDTAKALGADESLADAYAPAYPVHALCDEEDAKLWLYYVDHFGLVDKEVPIEKLYTNEYNPYYEGK
;
A
#
# COMPACT_ATOMS: atom_id res chain seq x y z
N MET A 1 22.93 -9.68 24.80
CA MET A 1 22.98 -10.93 24.00
C MET A 1 22.05 -11.94 24.64
N THR A 2 20.82 -12.04 24.15
CA THR A 2 19.85 -13.04 24.62
C THR A 2 19.19 -13.61 23.37
N LYS A 3 19.52 -14.87 23.04
CA LYS A 3 19.02 -15.59 21.86
C LYS A 3 17.53 -15.90 22.02
N PHE A 4 16.69 -15.41 21.11
CA PHE A 4 15.32 -15.92 20.94
C PHE A 4 15.38 -17.37 20.44
N LYS A 5 14.76 -18.29 21.18
CA LYS A 5 14.55 -19.70 20.76
C LYS A 5 13.16 -19.82 20.15
N THR A 6 13.07 -19.97 18.84
CA THR A 6 11.82 -20.25 18.13
C THR A 6 11.50 -21.75 18.21
N THR A 7 10.36 -22.11 18.79
CA THR A 7 9.87 -23.50 18.81
C THR A 7 8.71 -23.61 17.82
N LYS A 8 8.95 -24.22 16.65
CA LYS A 8 7.90 -24.57 15.68
C LYS A 8 7.00 -25.66 16.28
N LYS A 9 5.69 -25.41 16.38
CA LYS A 9 4.68 -26.47 16.57
C LYS A 9 3.91 -26.66 15.27
N ILE A 10 4.01 -27.88 14.74
CA ILE A 10 3.24 -28.42 13.62
C ILE A 10 1.88 -28.85 14.18
N ILE A 11 0.76 -28.41 13.57
CA ILE A 11 -0.54 -29.05 13.76
C ILE A 11 -1.18 -29.26 12.39
N SER A 12 -1.54 -30.53 12.17
CA SER A 12 -2.03 -31.13 10.93
C SER A 12 -3.50 -30.85 10.62
N ALA A 13 -3.82 -30.99 9.33
CA ALA A 13 -5.14 -31.04 8.72
C ALA A 13 -6.04 -32.19 9.19
N ILE A 14 -7.36 -32.00 9.07
CA ILE A 14 -8.52 -32.95 9.01
C ILE A 14 -9.78 -32.05 9.00
N LEU A 15 -10.91 -32.26 8.31
CA LEU A 15 -11.37 -33.14 7.23
C LEU A 15 -12.77 -32.60 6.82
N ILE A 16 -13.13 -32.86 5.57
CA ILE A 16 -14.39 -32.62 4.84
C ILE A 16 -15.66 -33.01 5.61
N ALA A 17 -16.73 -32.22 5.44
CA ALA A 17 -18.12 -32.69 5.55
C ALA A 17 -19.02 -32.02 4.50
N THR A 18 -19.36 -32.80 3.48
CA THR A 18 -20.43 -32.55 2.50
C THR A 18 -21.82 -32.67 3.13
N LEU A 19 -22.75 -31.79 2.73
CA LEU A 19 -24.18 -32.09 2.79
C LEU A 19 -24.88 -31.58 1.53
N ALA A 20 -25.40 -32.56 0.77
CA ALA A 20 -26.41 -32.39 -0.25
C ALA A 20 -27.76 -32.93 0.27
N LEU A 21 -28.83 -32.57 -0.44
CA LEU A 21 -30.25 -32.95 -0.32
C LEU A 21 -31.10 -31.93 0.45
N GLY A 22 -32.25 -31.47 -0.05
CA GLY A 22 -33.02 -31.98 -1.17
C GLY A 22 -34.11 -31.03 -1.68
N THR A 23 -34.65 -31.46 -2.81
CA THR A 23 -35.74 -30.91 -3.60
C THR A 23 -37.08 -30.92 -2.89
N LEU A 24 -37.91 -29.90 -3.12
CA LEU A 24 -39.36 -30.07 -3.21
C LEU A 24 -39.93 -29.12 -4.27
N ALA A 25 -40.44 -29.73 -5.33
CA ALA A 25 -41.29 -29.11 -6.32
C ALA A 25 -42.74 -29.04 -5.80
N ALA A 26 -43.44 -27.96 -6.12
CA ALA A 26 -44.90 -27.99 -6.27
C ALA A 26 -45.32 -26.93 -7.30
N CYS A 27 -46.02 -27.40 -8.33
CA CYS A 27 -46.81 -26.69 -9.34
C CYS A 27 -47.72 -25.62 -8.71
N GLY A 28 -48.11 -24.51 -9.35
CA GLY A 28 -48.35 -24.20 -10.76
C GLY A 28 -49.76 -23.62 -10.86
N ASP A 29 -49.95 -22.50 -11.57
CA ASP A 29 -51.16 -22.34 -12.38
C ASP A 29 -50.97 -21.28 -13.49
N LEU A 30 -51.62 -21.57 -14.61
CA LEU A 30 -51.62 -20.89 -15.88
C LEU A 30 -52.67 -19.78 -15.91
N SER A 31 -52.37 -18.65 -16.57
CA SER A 31 -53.38 -17.98 -17.39
C SER A 31 -52.75 -17.25 -18.59
N LYS A 32 -53.49 -17.27 -19.70
CA LYS A 32 -53.09 -17.10 -21.09
C LYS A 32 -53.16 -15.65 -21.60
N GLY A 33 -52.40 -15.40 -22.66
CA GLY A 33 -52.71 -14.46 -23.77
C GLY A 33 -51.64 -13.39 -23.95
N GLY A 34 -51.06 -13.11 -25.12
CA GLY A 34 -51.21 -13.56 -26.50
C GLY A 34 -50.16 -12.80 -27.35
N ASN A 35 -49.83 -13.34 -28.54
CA ASN A 35 -49.07 -12.76 -29.68
C ASN A 35 -48.71 -11.25 -29.61
N ASP A 36 -47.52 -10.78 -29.99
CA ASP A 36 -46.90 -10.89 -31.33
C ASP A 36 -45.54 -10.12 -31.32
N LYS A 37 -44.56 -10.59 -32.12
CA LYS A 37 -43.53 -9.79 -32.83
C LYS A 37 -42.62 -8.84 -32.03
N ASN A 38 -41.38 -9.27 -31.75
CA ASN A 38 -40.18 -8.67 -32.34
C ASN A 38 -38.93 -9.47 -31.95
N ALA A 39 -38.41 -10.26 -32.89
CA ALA A 39 -37.06 -10.80 -32.83
C ALA A 39 -36.18 -9.91 -33.72
N ASN A 40 -35.67 -8.79 -33.20
CA ASN A 40 -34.46 -8.14 -33.73
C ASN A 40 -33.93 -6.99 -32.85
N THR A 41 -33.44 -7.30 -31.66
CA THR A 41 -32.62 -6.36 -30.86
C THR A 41 -31.61 -7.16 -30.04
N SER A 42 -30.56 -7.66 -30.69
CA SER A 42 -29.36 -8.14 -30.00
C SER A 42 -28.07 -8.04 -30.84
N THR A 43 -28.10 -7.41 -32.02
CA THR A 43 -26.96 -7.39 -32.95
C THR A 43 -26.34 -6.02 -33.21
N LYS A 44 -26.96 -4.92 -32.76
CA LYS A 44 -26.42 -3.56 -32.96
C LYS A 44 -25.57 -3.03 -31.81
N GLU A 45 -25.86 -3.38 -30.56
CA GLU A 45 -25.04 -2.99 -29.40
C GLU A 45 -23.73 -3.77 -29.37
N ALA A 46 -23.79 -5.09 -29.57
CA ALA A 46 -22.60 -5.96 -29.56
C ALA A 46 -21.56 -5.65 -30.66
N SER A 47 -21.97 -5.10 -31.81
CA SER A 47 -21.02 -4.71 -32.87
C SER A 47 -20.37 -3.34 -32.62
N GLY A 48 -21.09 -2.42 -31.97
CA GLY A 48 -20.57 -1.11 -31.60
C GLY A 48 -19.60 -1.22 -30.43
N GLU A 49 -19.97 -1.98 -29.41
CA GLU A 49 -19.16 -2.21 -28.21
C GLU A 49 -17.84 -2.92 -28.51
N LYS A 50 -17.86 -4.00 -29.31
CA LYS A 50 -16.63 -4.68 -29.78
C LYS A 50 -15.70 -3.75 -30.55
N ASN A 51 -16.27 -2.89 -31.40
CA ASN A 51 -15.46 -1.93 -32.16
C ASN A 51 -14.80 -0.89 -31.23
N THR A 52 -15.48 -0.48 -30.15
CA THR A 52 -14.93 0.45 -29.16
C THR A 52 -13.81 -0.19 -28.32
N LYS A 53 -13.99 -1.43 -27.83
CA LYS A 53 -12.97 -2.11 -27.01
C LYS A 53 -11.70 -2.44 -27.81
N LYS A 54 -11.86 -2.84 -29.08
CA LYS A 54 -10.71 -3.02 -29.97
C LYS A 54 -9.91 -1.74 -30.18
N VAL A 55 -10.60 -0.63 -30.43
CA VAL A 55 -9.98 0.70 -30.57
C VAL A 55 -9.28 1.11 -29.27
N ALA A 56 -9.83 0.75 -28.11
CA ALA A 56 -9.20 1.01 -26.82
C ALA A 56 -7.87 0.25 -26.65
N LEU A 57 -7.82 -1.05 -26.99
CA LEU A 57 -6.57 -1.82 -26.96
C LEU A 57 -5.47 -1.14 -27.81
N GLU A 58 -5.81 -0.76 -29.05
CA GLU A 58 -4.87 -0.08 -29.96
C GLU A 58 -4.47 1.32 -29.43
N LYS A 59 -5.42 2.09 -28.88
CA LYS A 59 -5.19 3.43 -28.32
C LYS A 59 -4.22 3.39 -27.14
N TYR A 60 -4.41 2.44 -26.23
CA TYR A 60 -3.60 2.33 -25.00
C TYR A 60 -2.35 1.46 -25.19
N GLY A 61 -2.22 0.79 -26.33
CA GLY A 61 -1.09 -0.08 -26.64
C GLY A 61 -1.12 -1.39 -25.85
N PHE A 62 -2.31 -1.86 -25.48
CA PHE A 62 -2.49 -3.14 -24.79
C PHE A 62 -2.40 -4.28 -25.80
N THR A 63 -1.47 -5.19 -25.53
CA THR A 63 -1.04 -6.34 -26.31
C THR A 63 -1.10 -7.64 -25.51
N SER A 64 -1.16 -7.57 -24.19
CA SER A 64 -1.22 -8.74 -23.28
C SER A 64 -2.63 -9.21 -22.94
N ILE A 65 -3.65 -8.41 -23.25
CA ILE A 65 -5.05 -8.67 -22.91
C ILE A 65 -5.95 -8.63 -24.15
N ASP A 66 -7.09 -9.30 -24.05
CA ASP A 66 -8.13 -9.32 -25.08
C ASP A 66 -9.28 -8.33 -24.76
N GLU A 67 -10.10 -8.02 -25.78
CA GLU A 67 -11.24 -7.10 -25.66
C GLU A 67 -12.24 -7.50 -24.55
N SER A 68 -12.29 -8.78 -24.17
CA SER A 68 -13.17 -9.29 -23.11
C SER A 68 -12.73 -8.90 -21.71
N GLU A 69 -11.47 -8.49 -21.53
CA GLU A 69 -10.90 -8.08 -20.24
C GLU A 69 -11.06 -6.58 -19.99
N LEU A 70 -11.58 -5.83 -20.97
CA LEU A 70 -11.95 -4.44 -20.83
C LEU A 70 -13.40 -4.29 -20.38
N ASN A 71 -13.67 -3.33 -19.50
CA ASN A 71 -15.03 -2.94 -19.13
C ASN A 71 -15.75 -2.23 -20.30
N GLU A 72 -17.00 -1.79 -20.09
CA GLU A 72 -17.83 -1.14 -21.11
C GLU A 72 -17.22 0.15 -21.68
N ASP A 73 -16.40 0.84 -20.88
CA ASP A 73 -15.70 2.07 -21.26
C ASP A 73 -14.36 1.81 -21.98
N GLY A 74 -13.98 0.53 -22.15
CA GLY A 74 -12.72 0.14 -22.77
C GLY A 74 -11.51 0.28 -21.84
N LEU A 75 -11.72 0.24 -20.52
CA LEU A 75 -10.67 0.31 -19.50
C LEU A 75 -10.40 -1.06 -18.91
N TYR A 76 -9.13 -1.35 -18.60
CA TYR A 76 -8.75 -2.52 -17.83
C TYR A 76 -8.94 -2.23 -16.34
N GLU A 77 -9.77 -3.04 -15.68
CA GLU A 77 -10.04 -2.91 -14.24
C GLU A 77 -9.00 -3.71 -13.43
N PHE A 78 -8.35 -3.05 -12.48
CA PHE A 78 -7.38 -3.71 -11.60
C PHE A 78 -7.76 -3.56 -10.13
N ASP A 79 -7.71 -4.67 -9.39
CA ASP A 79 -7.88 -4.69 -7.95
C ASP A 79 -6.66 -4.14 -7.18
N PHE A 80 -6.94 -3.25 -6.23
CA PHE A 80 -5.99 -2.70 -5.27
C PHE A 80 -6.60 -2.68 -3.85
N PRO A 81 -5.90 -3.09 -2.78
CA PRO A 81 -6.41 -3.01 -1.41
C PRO A 81 -6.40 -1.58 -0.88
N THR A 82 -7.47 -1.15 -0.21
CA THR A 82 -7.48 0.17 0.43
C THR A 82 -6.47 0.20 1.59
N VAL A 83 -5.61 1.22 1.59
CA VAL A 83 -4.61 1.50 2.63
C VAL A 83 -4.92 2.83 3.33
N PRO A 84 -4.72 2.96 4.66
CA PRO A 84 -5.16 4.14 5.42
C PRO A 84 -4.21 5.34 5.34
N TRP A 85 -3.11 5.26 4.59
CA TRP A 85 -2.13 6.32 4.41
C TRP A 85 -2.26 6.98 3.04
N ALA A 86 -1.56 8.11 2.87
CA ALA A 86 -1.58 8.85 1.63
C ALA A 86 -0.72 8.18 0.55
N ASP A 87 -1.41 7.54 -0.39
CA ASP A 87 -0.82 6.77 -1.47
C ASP A 87 -1.17 7.42 -2.83
N PRO A 88 -0.21 7.51 -3.78
CA PRO A 88 -0.46 8.13 -5.09
C PRO A 88 -1.55 7.44 -5.90
N VAL A 89 -1.96 6.20 -5.57
CA VAL A 89 -3.11 5.52 -6.21
C VAL A 89 -4.40 6.34 -6.07
N TYR A 90 -4.61 7.04 -4.96
CA TYR A 90 -5.82 7.83 -4.74
C TYR A 90 -5.84 9.09 -5.59
N VAL A 91 -4.68 9.73 -5.73
CA VAL A 91 -4.50 10.89 -6.62
C VAL A 91 -4.64 10.46 -8.08
N ALA A 92 -4.04 9.33 -8.45
CA ALA A 92 -4.12 8.78 -9.80
C ALA A 92 -5.56 8.46 -10.24
N ASP A 93 -6.39 7.97 -9.31
CA ASP A 93 -7.82 7.73 -9.56
C ASP A 93 -8.60 9.04 -9.64
N ALA A 94 -8.49 9.90 -8.64
CA ALA A 94 -9.26 11.14 -8.55
C ALA A 94 -9.00 12.12 -9.71
N GLU A 95 -7.74 12.23 -10.15
CA GLU A 95 -7.32 13.11 -11.23
C GLU A 95 -7.44 12.45 -12.62
N GLY A 96 -7.93 11.21 -12.70
CA GLY A 96 -8.16 10.50 -13.96
C GLY A 96 -6.88 10.04 -14.68
N PHE A 97 -5.75 9.96 -13.97
CA PHE A 97 -4.50 9.47 -14.55
C PHE A 97 -4.55 7.98 -14.88
N PHE A 98 -5.32 7.17 -14.15
CA PHE A 98 -5.56 5.79 -14.58
C PHE A 98 -6.32 5.73 -15.91
N GLU A 99 -7.42 6.47 -16.05
CA GLU A 99 -8.22 6.48 -17.29
C GLU A 99 -7.43 6.98 -18.50
N LYS A 100 -6.54 7.97 -18.27
CA LYS A 100 -5.59 8.50 -19.28
C LYS A 100 -4.75 7.38 -19.90
N TYR A 101 -4.38 6.36 -19.11
CA TYR A 101 -3.60 5.22 -19.55
C TYR A 101 -4.41 3.93 -19.73
N GLY A 102 -5.74 4.03 -19.79
CA GLY A 102 -6.62 2.89 -20.10
C GLY A 102 -6.90 1.97 -18.91
N LEU A 103 -6.63 2.45 -17.69
CA LEU A 103 -6.82 1.70 -16.46
C LEU A 103 -7.98 2.26 -15.65
N LYS A 104 -8.54 1.43 -14.77
CA LYS A 104 -9.47 1.83 -13.73
C LYS A 104 -9.19 1.00 -12.48
N VAL A 105 -9.03 1.66 -11.35
CA VAL A 105 -8.80 0.96 -10.08
C VAL A 105 -10.13 0.48 -9.50
N ASN A 106 -10.11 -0.72 -8.93
CA ASN A 106 -11.15 -1.22 -8.04
C ASN A 106 -10.57 -1.36 -6.62
N PHE A 107 -10.97 -0.47 -5.72
CA PHE A 107 -10.56 -0.55 -4.33
C PHE A 107 -11.31 -1.67 -3.60
N THR A 108 -10.59 -2.73 -3.23
CA THR A 108 -11.17 -3.94 -2.61
C THR A 108 -11.48 -3.78 -1.12
N GLY A 109 -11.23 -2.60 -0.55
CA GLY A 109 -11.45 -2.29 0.86
C GLY A 109 -10.26 -2.60 1.76
N TYR A 110 -10.42 -2.33 3.05
CA TYR A 110 -9.39 -2.58 4.06
C TYR A 110 -9.27 -4.06 4.41
N LEU A 111 -8.03 -4.54 4.53
CA LEU A 111 -7.76 -5.83 5.17
C LEU A 111 -7.78 -5.72 6.69
N ASN A 112 -8.25 -6.78 7.35
CA ASN A 112 -8.21 -6.89 8.82
C ASN A 112 -6.77 -6.86 9.38
N ASN A 113 -5.80 -7.33 8.59
CA ASN A 113 -4.39 -7.31 8.92
C ASN A 113 -3.61 -6.78 7.72
N ILE A 114 -2.96 -5.64 7.90
CA ILE A 114 -2.22 -4.95 6.83
C ILE A 114 -1.05 -5.78 6.29
N ASN A 115 -0.46 -6.65 7.12
CA ASN A 115 0.63 -7.53 6.69
C ASN A 115 0.15 -8.62 5.72
N ASP A 116 -1.15 -8.87 5.62
CA ASP A 116 -1.71 -9.85 4.69
C ASP A 116 -1.74 -9.32 3.24
N ILE A 117 -1.46 -8.03 3.01
CA ILE A 117 -1.39 -7.45 1.65
C ILE A 117 -0.40 -8.21 0.77
N VAL A 118 0.82 -8.45 1.29
CA VAL A 118 1.90 -9.12 0.55
C VAL A 118 1.51 -10.55 0.15
N VAL A 119 0.85 -11.32 1.03
CA VAL A 119 0.45 -12.69 0.70
C VAL A 119 -0.73 -12.73 -0.27
N ASN A 120 -1.66 -11.78 -0.19
CA ASN A 120 -2.79 -11.68 -1.11
C ASN A 120 -2.33 -11.29 -2.53
N LEU A 121 -1.42 -10.31 -2.64
CA LEU A 121 -0.79 -9.95 -3.91
C LEU A 121 -0.02 -11.15 -4.51
N ALA A 122 0.78 -11.84 -3.69
CA ALA A 122 1.51 -13.02 -4.11
C ALA A 122 0.61 -14.16 -4.61
N SER A 123 -0.63 -14.23 -4.12
CA SER A 123 -1.63 -15.22 -4.51
C SER A 123 -2.48 -14.81 -5.72
N GLY A 124 -2.30 -13.58 -6.23
CA GLY A 124 -3.08 -13.04 -7.36
C GLY A 124 -4.46 -12.50 -6.97
N ASN A 125 -4.73 -12.25 -5.69
CA ASN A 125 -6.00 -11.66 -5.25
C ASN A 125 -6.06 -10.15 -5.53
N PHE A 126 -4.92 -9.52 -5.78
CA PHE A 126 -4.77 -8.13 -6.23
C PHE A 126 -3.81 -8.10 -7.41
N HIS A 127 -3.94 -7.09 -8.26
CA HIS A 127 -2.98 -6.86 -9.34
C HIS A 127 -1.79 -6.04 -8.83
N PHE A 128 -2.10 -5.00 -8.06
CA PHE A 128 -1.15 -4.09 -7.44
C PHE A 128 -1.50 -3.87 -5.98
N ALA A 129 -0.50 -3.49 -5.18
CA ALA A 129 -0.71 -3.11 -3.79
C ALA A 129 0.42 -2.20 -3.29
N CYS A 130 0.23 -1.49 -2.18
CA CYS A 130 1.29 -0.71 -1.55
C CYS A 130 1.74 -1.33 -0.22
N GLN A 131 3.06 -1.50 -0.03
CA GLN A 131 3.68 -1.94 1.23
C GLN A 131 5.11 -1.43 1.42
N HIS A 132 5.59 -1.46 2.67
CA HIS A 132 6.97 -1.11 3.01
C HIS A 132 7.99 -2.07 2.41
N ALA A 133 9.20 -1.54 2.18
CA ALA A 133 10.39 -2.25 1.72
C ALA A 133 10.63 -3.57 2.45
N SER A 134 10.47 -3.50 3.76
CA SER A 134 10.81 -4.58 4.67
C SER A 134 9.81 -5.72 4.56
N THR A 135 8.51 -5.41 4.52
CA THR A 135 7.45 -6.40 4.27
C THR A 135 7.64 -7.08 2.92
N LEU A 136 8.00 -6.30 1.88
CA LEU A 136 8.33 -6.85 0.55
C LEU A 136 9.52 -7.80 0.62
N ALA A 137 10.65 -7.37 1.18
CA ALA A 137 11.85 -8.19 1.30
C ALA A 137 11.61 -9.47 2.10
N ILE A 138 10.86 -9.40 3.21
CA ILE A 138 10.43 -10.57 3.97
C ILE A 138 9.61 -11.52 3.08
N GLY A 139 8.66 -11.01 2.30
CA GLY A 139 7.89 -11.79 1.34
C GLY A 139 8.74 -12.49 0.28
N ILE A 140 9.68 -11.76 -0.35
CA ILE A 140 10.61 -12.31 -1.35
C ILE A 140 11.50 -13.39 -0.71
N SER A 141 11.96 -13.19 0.53
CA SER A 141 12.75 -14.18 1.27
C SER A 141 11.97 -15.47 1.54
N LYS A 142 10.64 -15.41 1.59
CA LYS A 142 9.74 -16.58 1.71
C LYS A 142 9.41 -17.22 0.36
N GLY A 143 9.88 -16.63 -0.75
CA GLY A 143 9.64 -17.11 -2.11
C GLY A 143 8.36 -16.60 -2.74
N TYR A 144 7.75 -15.53 -2.22
CA TYR A 144 6.59 -14.93 -2.86
C TYR A 144 7.00 -14.25 -4.18
N PRO A 145 6.22 -14.43 -5.26
CA PRO A 145 6.51 -13.85 -6.58
C PRO A 145 6.03 -12.39 -6.61
N ILE A 146 6.72 -11.49 -5.92
CA ILE A 146 6.36 -10.07 -5.81
C ILE A 146 7.57 -9.17 -6.02
N LYS A 147 7.34 -7.97 -6.54
CA LYS A 147 8.37 -6.96 -6.81
C LYS A 147 7.75 -5.56 -6.75
N ALA A 148 8.52 -4.54 -6.43
CA ALA A 148 8.10 -3.16 -6.62
C ALA A 148 8.37 -2.63 -8.04
N VAL A 149 7.45 -1.82 -8.55
CA VAL A 149 7.50 -1.24 -9.90
C VAL A 149 7.44 0.30 -9.90
N ALA A 150 7.07 0.90 -8.76
CA ALA A 150 7.08 2.34 -8.56
C ALA A 150 7.18 2.66 -7.07
N ALA A 151 7.65 3.86 -6.77
CA ALA A 151 7.69 4.42 -5.43
C ALA A 151 6.35 5.07 -5.06
N GLY A 152 5.95 4.96 -3.79
CA GLY A 152 4.68 5.50 -3.29
C GLY A 152 4.83 6.82 -2.54
N TRP A 153 5.72 6.87 -1.55
CA TRP A 153 5.83 8.00 -0.62
C TRP A 153 7.31 8.34 -0.37
N ALA A 154 7.65 9.62 -0.37
CA ALA A 154 8.92 10.16 0.10
C ALA A 154 8.80 10.78 1.51
N THR A 155 9.89 10.74 2.29
CA THR A 155 9.95 11.44 3.58
C THR A 155 10.92 12.61 3.48
N THR A 156 10.43 13.82 3.77
CA THR A 156 11.27 15.04 3.84
C THR A 156 11.23 15.65 5.23
N LYS A 157 12.04 16.69 5.48
CA LYS A 157 11.98 17.40 6.76
C LYS A 157 10.64 18.11 6.98
N GLU A 158 10.05 18.66 5.93
CA GLU A 158 8.79 19.38 5.96
C GLU A 158 7.59 18.44 6.03
N LYS A 159 7.69 17.28 5.36
CA LYS A 159 6.63 16.26 5.31
C LYS A 159 7.18 14.89 5.73
N PRO A 160 7.53 14.71 7.02
CA PRO A 160 8.07 13.45 7.48
C PRO A 160 6.98 12.38 7.51
N MET A 161 7.29 11.21 6.97
CA MET A 161 6.37 10.06 6.96
C MET A 161 6.05 9.56 8.37
N MET A 162 7.04 9.54 9.27
CA MET A 162 6.89 9.06 10.63
C MET A 162 7.38 10.11 11.63
N LYS A 163 6.70 10.21 12.78
CA LYS A 163 7.11 11.09 13.89
C LYS A 163 7.19 10.32 15.21
N TYR A 164 8.01 10.86 16.11
CA TYR A 164 8.11 10.40 17.49
C TYR A 164 7.41 11.41 18.37
N LEU A 165 6.34 10.96 19.03
CA LEU A 165 5.50 11.83 19.87
C LEU A 165 5.64 11.44 21.34
N LYS A 166 5.55 12.46 22.19
CA LYS A 166 5.47 12.33 23.65
C LYS A 166 4.28 13.14 24.16
N LYS A 167 3.85 12.88 25.39
CA LYS A 167 2.85 13.74 26.04
C LYS A 167 3.39 15.17 26.16
N LYS A 168 2.56 16.16 25.85
CA LYS A 168 2.95 17.57 25.89
C LYS A 168 3.42 17.97 27.30
N GLY A 169 4.54 18.66 27.38
CA GLY A 169 5.15 19.07 28.66
C GLY A 169 5.90 17.96 29.38
N ASN A 170 6.08 16.78 28.76
CA ASN A 170 6.99 15.78 29.28
C ASN A 170 8.45 16.20 29.02
N ASP A 171 9.07 16.84 30.01
CA ASP A 171 10.46 17.30 29.93
C ASP A 171 11.52 16.21 30.06
N GLU A 172 11.13 14.96 30.37
CA GLU A 172 12.06 13.84 30.49
C GLU A 172 12.49 13.27 29.13
N ILE A 173 11.77 13.58 28.06
CA ILE A 173 12.04 13.09 26.70
C ILE A 173 12.23 14.30 25.78
N LYS A 174 13.44 14.54 25.29
CA LYS A 174 13.74 15.67 24.39
C LYS A 174 14.42 15.22 23.09
N LYS A 175 14.97 14.02 23.08
CA LYS A 175 15.63 13.38 21.93
C LYS A 175 15.45 11.86 22.02
N ILE A 176 15.76 11.16 20.93
CA ILE A 176 15.59 9.70 20.84
C ILE A 176 16.35 8.94 21.94
N GLU A 177 17.56 9.37 22.32
CA GLU A 177 18.35 8.68 23.34
C GLU A 177 17.69 8.69 24.73
N ASP A 178 16.80 9.65 24.99
CA ASP A 178 16.05 9.75 26.25
C ASP A 178 14.95 8.68 26.36
N LEU A 179 14.73 7.89 25.29
CA LEU A 179 13.88 6.71 25.33
C LEU A 179 14.48 5.55 26.14
N ASN A 180 15.76 5.64 26.55
CA ASN A 180 16.30 4.67 27.48
C ASN A 180 15.60 4.76 28.85
N GLY A 181 15.22 3.61 29.42
CA GLY A 181 14.39 3.44 30.60
C GLY A 181 12.89 3.64 30.36
N LYS A 182 12.46 3.97 29.13
CA LYS A 182 11.07 4.33 28.80
C LYS A 182 10.31 3.19 28.13
N THR A 183 8.99 3.29 28.14
CA THR A 183 8.07 2.43 27.39
C THR A 183 7.60 3.16 26.13
N VAL A 184 7.84 2.56 24.96
CA VAL A 184 7.51 3.13 23.65
C VAL A 184 6.45 2.29 22.96
N ALA A 185 5.39 2.91 22.44
CA ALA A 185 4.47 2.22 21.55
C ALA A 185 4.98 2.21 20.12
N VAL A 186 4.90 1.04 19.47
CA VAL A 186 5.27 0.83 18.07
C VAL A 186 4.24 -0.10 17.41
N PRO A 187 4.07 -0.09 16.08
CA PRO A 187 3.03 -0.88 15.40
C PRO A 187 3.36 -2.37 15.34
N SER A 188 4.65 -2.73 15.32
CA SER A 188 5.12 -4.12 15.35
C SER A 188 6.57 -4.21 15.88
N GLU A 189 6.98 -5.39 16.34
CA GLU A 189 8.38 -5.63 16.75
C GLU A 189 9.33 -5.64 15.54
N THR A 190 8.80 -5.89 14.35
CA THR A 190 9.55 -5.99 13.09
C THR A 190 9.52 -4.70 12.27
N GLU A 191 9.04 -3.61 12.86
CA GLU A 191 8.96 -2.30 12.21
C GLU A 191 10.37 -1.77 11.93
N THR A 192 10.81 -1.84 10.67
CA THR A 192 12.22 -1.63 10.32
C THR A 192 12.69 -0.22 10.56
N TYR A 193 11.82 0.77 10.42
CA TYR A 193 12.14 2.15 10.75
C TYR A 193 12.39 2.33 12.26
N TRP A 194 11.67 1.60 13.11
CA TRP A 194 11.94 1.58 14.55
C TRP A 194 13.25 0.85 14.87
N LEU A 195 13.53 -0.26 14.17
CA LEU A 195 14.80 -0.98 14.31
C LEU A 195 16.00 -0.10 13.90
N ALA A 196 15.88 0.68 12.83
CA ALA A 196 16.86 1.68 12.42
C ALA A 196 17.13 2.72 13.51
N THR A 197 16.09 3.17 14.20
CA THR A 197 16.19 4.09 15.35
C THR A 197 16.99 3.47 16.50
N ILE A 198 16.69 2.21 16.84
CA ILE A 198 17.42 1.49 17.89
C ILE A 198 18.91 1.42 17.55
N GLU A 199 19.25 1.06 16.31
CA GLU A 199 20.64 0.91 15.86
C GLU A 199 21.38 2.26 15.86
N LYS A 200 20.82 3.27 15.19
CA LYS A 200 21.46 4.59 15.03
C LYS A 200 21.75 5.25 16.37
N PHE A 201 20.76 5.25 17.27
CA PHE A 201 20.85 5.90 18.57
C PHE A 201 21.36 4.98 19.68
N LYS A 202 21.69 3.73 19.34
CA LYS A 202 22.24 2.72 20.26
C LYS A 202 21.38 2.55 21.50
N LEU A 203 20.06 2.50 21.33
CA LEU A 203 19.11 2.28 22.42
C LEU A 203 19.32 0.87 22.99
N LYS A 204 19.42 0.76 24.31
CA LYS A 204 19.77 -0.51 24.98
C LYS A 204 18.79 -0.94 26.05
N ASP A 205 18.16 0.02 26.71
CA ASP A 205 17.27 -0.23 27.82
C ASP A 205 15.94 0.46 27.50
N TYR A 206 14.99 -0.23 26.88
CA TYR A 206 13.66 0.32 26.59
C TYR A 206 12.65 -0.82 26.61
N LYS A 207 11.38 -0.47 26.78
CA LYS A 207 10.26 -1.42 26.70
C LYS A 207 9.40 -1.09 25.50
N VAL A 208 9.05 -2.10 24.72
CA VAL A 208 8.12 -1.95 23.60
C VAL A 208 6.73 -2.38 24.01
N LYS A 209 5.72 -1.59 23.62
CA LYS A 209 4.30 -1.98 23.68
C LYS A 209 3.72 -1.96 22.28
N ILE A 210 3.31 -3.12 21.77
CA ILE A 210 2.69 -3.20 20.45
C ILE A 210 1.25 -2.70 20.51
N LEU A 211 0.95 -1.67 19.73
CA LEU A 211 -0.38 -1.06 19.62
C LEU A 211 -0.67 -0.74 18.16
N SER A 212 -1.94 -0.87 17.75
CA SER A 212 -2.38 -0.29 16.47
C SER A 212 -2.32 1.23 16.54
N TYR A 213 -2.16 1.90 15.39
CA TYR A 213 -1.97 3.35 15.32
C TYR A 213 -3.11 4.12 16.03
N GLU A 214 -4.35 3.65 15.92
CA GLU A 214 -5.55 4.24 16.54
C GLU A 214 -5.51 4.22 18.07
N LYS A 215 -4.75 3.30 18.67
CA LYS A 215 -4.67 3.12 20.12
C LYS A 215 -3.49 3.86 20.75
N MET A 216 -2.56 4.37 19.93
CA MET A 216 -1.30 4.94 20.42
C MET A 216 -1.50 6.24 21.20
N GLU A 217 -2.34 7.16 20.71
CA GLU A 217 -2.58 8.45 21.36
C GLU A 217 -3.19 8.27 22.76
N ALA A 218 -4.26 7.48 22.86
CA ALA A 218 -4.92 7.22 24.13
C ALA A 218 -3.98 6.55 25.15
N ALA A 219 -3.11 5.64 24.68
CA ALA A 219 -2.10 5.02 25.53
C ALA A 219 -1.05 6.02 26.03
N LEU A 220 -0.62 6.95 25.16
CA LEU A 220 0.33 8.00 25.49
C LEU A 220 -0.25 9.01 26.49
N VAL A 221 -1.45 9.52 26.21
CA VAL A 221 -2.15 10.50 27.04
C VAL A 221 -2.44 9.94 28.45
N SER A 222 -2.87 8.68 28.53
CA SER A 222 -3.14 8.00 29.80
C SER A 222 -1.89 7.54 30.56
N GLY A 223 -0.70 7.71 29.99
CA GLY A 223 0.58 7.32 30.62
C GLY A 223 0.84 5.82 30.64
N GLN A 224 0.16 5.04 29.79
CA GLN A 224 0.46 3.61 29.61
C GLN A 224 1.77 3.40 28.85
N VAL A 225 2.20 4.39 28.08
CA VAL A 225 3.49 4.49 27.39
C VAL A 225 4.03 5.91 27.55
N ASP A 226 5.34 6.07 27.49
CA ASP A 226 6.02 7.36 27.67
C ASP A 226 6.19 8.11 26.35
N ALA A 227 6.30 7.37 25.24
CA ALA A 227 6.42 7.89 23.88
C ALA A 227 5.77 6.93 22.87
N ILE A 228 5.51 7.43 21.67
CA ILE A 228 5.01 6.63 20.55
C ILE A 228 5.82 6.94 19.29
N TYR A 229 5.96 5.93 18.45
CA TYR A 229 6.43 6.03 17.08
C TYR A 229 5.25 5.71 16.15
N CYS A 230 4.90 6.65 15.27
CA CYS A 230 3.66 6.57 14.50
C CYS A 230 3.81 7.18 13.10
N ILE A 231 2.95 6.75 12.17
CA ILE A 231 2.91 7.17 10.76
C ILE A 231 1.95 8.34 10.56
N ASN A 232 2.19 9.17 9.55
CA ASN A 232 1.17 10.11 9.06
C ASN A 232 0.05 9.36 8.32
N PRO A 233 -1.22 9.79 8.32
CA PRO A 233 -1.81 11.03 8.86
C PRO A 233 -2.00 11.01 10.40
N TYR A 234 -1.84 9.86 11.05
CA TYR A 234 -2.16 9.71 12.48
C TYR A 234 -1.38 10.69 13.34
N THR A 235 -0.09 10.91 13.04
CA THR A 235 0.71 11.86 13.80
C THR A 235 0.19 13.29 13.73
N ASP A 236 -0.28 13.74 12.56
CA ASP A 236 -0.81 15.10 12.40
C ASP A 236 -2.15 15.26 13.09
N GLN A 237 -3.01 14.25 13.00
CA GLN A 237 -4.26 14.19 13.75
C GLN A 237 -4.02 14.29 15.26
N MET A 238 -3.10 13.48 15.81
CA MET A 238 -2.76 13.50 17.23
C MET A 238 -2.19 14.86 17.68
N LEU A 239 -1.32 15.47 16.86
CA LEU A 239 -0.76 16.79 17.15
C LEU A 239 -1.84 17.88 17.18
N SER A 240 -2.87 17.77 16.32
CA SER A 240 -3.98 18.74 16.27
C SER A 240 -4.83 18.74 17.55
N ASN A 241 -4.90 17.62 18.27
CA ASN A 241 -5.60 17.51 19.55
C ASN A 241 -4.91 18.28 20.69
N GLY A 242 -3.62 18.59 20.55
CA GLY A 242 -2.87 19.48 21.44
C GLY A 242 -2.42 18.85 22.77
N GLU A 243 -2.64 17.55 22.98
CA GLU A 243 -2.21 16.80 24.17
C GLU A 243 -0.82 16.17 24.06
N VAL A 244 -0.30 16.08 22.83
CA VAL A 244 1.01 15.48 22.51
C VAL A 244 1.87 16.48 21.73
N GLU A 245 3.17 16.23 21.69
CA GLU A 245 4.12 16.99 20.89
C GLU A 245 5.18 16.08 20.27
N ALA A 246 5.64 16.44 19.07
CA ALA A 246 6.74 15.75 18.40
C ALA A 246 8.07 16.17 19.02
N PHE A 247 8.98 15.21 19.24
CA PHE A 247 10.35 15.48 19.71
C PHE A 247 11.42 14.99 18.74
N SER A 248 11.04 14.23 17.71
CA SER A 248 11.89 13.81 16.60
C SER A 248 11.03 13.32 15.45
N GLN A 249 11.63 13.12 14.28
CA GLN A 249 10.98 12.64 13.07
C GLN A 249 11.86 11.66 12.30
N LEU A 250 11.28 10.97 11.31
CA LEU A 250 11.98 9.93 10.57
C LEU A 250 13.29 10.40 9.92
N THR A 251 13.31 11.64 9.42
CA THR A 251 14.51 12.19 8.77
C THR A 251 15.68 12.44 9.72
N ASP A 252 15.44 12.48 11.04
CA ASP A 252 16.52 12.47 12.04
C ASP A 252 17.18 11.08 12.15
N VAL A 253 16.50 10.03 11.69
CA VAL A 253 16.93 8.63 11.77
C VAL A 253 17.62 8.19 10.48
N VAL A 254 16.93 8.27 9.35
CA VAL A 254 17.43 7.71 8.08
C VAL A 254 17.85 8.77 7.06
N GLY A 255 17.58 10.05 7.33
CA GLY A 255 17.70 11.10 6.33
C GLY A 255 16.40 11.26 5.55
N GLU A 256 16.45 12.05 4.49
CA GLU A 256 15.34 12.10 3.53
C GLU A 256 15.41 10.86 2.64
N GLU A 257 14.26 10.27 2.34
CA GLU A 257 14.13 9.11 1.47
C GLU A 257 13.18 9.45 0.33
N ALA A 258 13.52 8.98 -0.86
CA ALA A 258 12.85 9.29 -2.11
C ALA A 258 12.16 8.05 -2.71
N GLY A 259 11.53 7.19 -1.89
CA GLY A 259 10.58 6.22 -2.47
C GLY A 259 10.18 4.95 -1.75
N TRP A 260 9.85 4.99 -0.45
CA TRP A 260 9.45 3.79 0.31
C TRP A 260 8.39 4.16 1.36
N PRO A 261 7.13 3.67 1.28
CA PRO A 261 6.63 2.40 0.77
C PRO A 261 6.40 2.35 -0.75
N GLN A 262 6.32 1.13 -1.28
CA GLN A 262 6.41 0.83 -2.69
C GLN A 262 5.10 0.30 -3.25
N GLN A 263 4.91 0.57 -4.54
CA GLN A 263 3.87 -0.02 -5.37
C GLN A 263 4.35 -1.35 -5.91
N LEU A 264 3.71 -2.41 -5.43
CA LEU A 264 4.05 -3.80 -5.63
C LEU A 264 3.19 -4.43 -6.72
N VAL A 265 3.76 -5.40 -7.42
CA VAL A 265 3.10 -6.26 -8.39
C VAL A 265 3.44 -7.72 -8.10
N ASN A 266 2.56 -8.63 -8.51
CA ASN A 266 2.91 -10.04 -8.65
C ASN A 266 3.83 -10.24 -9.86
N THR A 267 5.00 -10.87 -9.71
CA THR A 267 5.99 -11.00 -10.80
C THR A 267 5.55 -11.92 -11.93
N ASP A 268 4.53 -12.76 -11.73
CA ASP A 268 3.97 -13.56 -12.81
C ASP A 268 2.99 -12.70 -13.63
N PHE A 269 2.13 -11.91 -12.95
CA PHE A 269 1.30 -10.89 -13.61
C PHE A 269 2.16 -9.87 -14.37
N GLU A 270 3.27 -9.41 -13.78
CA GLU A 270 4.23 -8.50 -14.41
C GLU A 270 4.76 -9.03 -15.76
N LYS A 271 5.08 -10.32 -15.83
CA LYS A 271 5.59 -10.96 -17.05
C LYS A 271 4.50 -11.17 -18.09
N GLU A 272 3.29 -11.50 -17.64
CA GLU A 272 2.15 -11.74 -18.51
C GLU A 272 1.59 -10.42 -19.07
N HIS A 273 1.59 -9.35 -18.27
CA HIS A 273 0.96 -8.07 -18.59
C HIS A 273 1.90 -6.85 -18.44
N PRO A 274 3.06 -6.82 -19.13
CA PRO A 274 4.06 -5.76 -18.97
C PRO A 274 3.57 -4.37 -19.44
N ASP A 275 2.62 -4.34 -20.37
CA ASP A 275 1.94 -3.12 -20.85
C ASP A 275 0.97 -2.54 -19.81
N ILE A 276 0.23 -3.39 -19.09
CA ILE A 276 -0.62 -2.96 -17.95
C ILE A 276 0.25 -2.40 -16.82
N VAL A 277 1.36 -3.07 -16.49
CA VAL A 277 2.33 -2.54 -15.50
C VAL A 277 2.91 -1.21 -15.97
N THR A 278 3.25 -1.07 -17.25
CA THR A 278 3.72 0.21 -17.82
C THR A 278 2.69 1.32 -17.69
N ALA A 279 1.41 1.03 -18.00
CA ALA A 279 0.33 1.99 -17.87
C ALA A 279 0.12 2.43 -16.41
N TYR A 280 0.20 1.47 -15.47
CA TYR A 280 0.08 1.72 -14.04
C TYR A 280 1.20 2.62 -13.52
N VAL A 281 2.46 2.31 -13.86
CA VAL A 281 3.62 3.12 -13.45
C VAL A 281 3.56 4.54 -14.02
N LYS A 282 3.09 4.71 -15.28
CA LYS A 282 2.89 6.04 -15.87
C LYS A 282 1.82 6.86 -15.14
N ALA A 283 0.72 6.23 -14.76
CA ALA A 283 -0.34 6.89 -14.00
C ALA A 283 0.18 7.39 -12.65
N LEU A 284 0.98 6.57 -11.97
CA LEU A 284 1.59 6.94 -10.69
C LEU A 284 2.67 8.02 -10.83
N ALA A 285 3.45 8.01 -11.90
CA ALA A 285 4.42 9.08 -12.17
C ALA A 285 3.70 10.43 -12.31
N ASP A 286 2.62 10.49 -13.11
CA ASP A 286 1.78 11.69 -13.25
C ASP A 286 1.16 12.09 -11.90
N ALA A 287 0.69 11.13 -11.10
CA ALA A 287 0.09 11.39 -9.79
C ALA A 287 1.09 11.96 -8.77
N CYS A 288 2.30 11.41 -8.73
CA CYS A 288 3.38 11.91 -7.87
C CYS A 288 3.80 13.33 -8.27
N ASP A 289 3.96 13.59 -9.56
CA ASP A 289 4.31 14.93 -10.06
C ASP A 289 3.19 15.94 -9.77
N PHE A 290 1.94 15.57 -10.03
CA PHE A 290 0.77 16.39 -9.69
C PHE A 290 0.70 16.66 -8.19
N GLY A 291 0.93 15.67 -7.34
CA GLY A 291 0.86 15.82 -5.88
C GLY A 291 1.96 16.72 -5.33
N ASN A 292 3.12 16.78 -5.96
CA ASN A 292 4.18 17.73 -5.62
C ASN A 292 3.83 19.16 -6.07
N GLU A 293 3.20 19.33 -7.23
CA GLU A 293 2.76 20.63 -7.75
C GLU A 293 1.50 21.17 -7.05
N ASN A 294 0.61 20.28 -6.62
CA ASN A 294 -0.73 20.59 -6.10
C ASN A 294 -1.00 19.86 -4.76
N PRO A 295 -0.17 20.07 -3.72
CA PRO A 295 -0.21 19.25 -2.50
C PRO A 295 -1.55 19.30 -1.78
N THR A 296 -2.21 20.46 -1.71
CA THR A 296 -3.53 20.59 -1.08
C THR A 296 -4.60 19.79 -1.82
N GLN A 297 -4.58 19.81 -3.16
CA GLN A 297 -5.56 19.07 -3.95
C GLN A 297 -5.35 17.56 -3.79
N ALA A 298 -4.11 17.08 -3.94
CA ALA A 298 -3.77 15.67 -3.73
C ALA A 298 -4.14 15.17 -2.32
N GLY A 299 -3.98 16.03 -1.30
CA GLY A 299 -4.44 15.75 0.05
C GLY A 299 -5.97 15.64 0.17
N LEU A 300 -6.72 16.51 -0.49
CA LEU A 300 -8.19 16.45 -0.56
C LEU A 300 -8.66 15.19 -1.29
N ASP A 301 -8.02 14.83 -2.40
CA ASP A 301 -8.37 13.65 -3.20
C ASP A 301 -8.20 12.38 -2.37
N THR A 302 -7.06 12.28 -1.70
CA THR A 302 -6.76 11.17 -0.78
C THR A 302 -7.75 11.15 0.39
N ALA A 303 -8.02 12.27 1.04
CA ALA A 303 -8.96 12.33 2.16
C ALA A 303 -10.37 11.90 1.73
N LYS A 304 -10.85 12.35 0.56
CA LYS A 304 -12.15 11.96 0.00
C LYS A 304 -12.20 10.47 -0.33
N ALA A 305 -11.17 9.93 -0.98
CA ALA A 305 -11.10 8.52 -1.32
C ALA A 305 -11.15 7.62 -0.08
N LEU A 306 -10.54 8.08 1.02
CA LEU A 306 -10.54 7.37 2.31
C LEU A 306 -11.77 7.64 3.17
N GLY A 307 -12.66 8.55 2.77
CA GLY A 307 -13.79 9.00 3.58
C GLY A 307 -13.39 9.75 4.85
N ALA A 308 -12.19 10.34 4.88
CA ALA A 308 -11.70 11.17 5.96
C ALA A 308 -12.26 12.60 5.89
N ASP A 309 -12.14 13.35 6.99
CA ASP A 309 -12.49 14.77 7.03
C ASP A 309 -11.56 15.56 6.09
N GLU A 310 -12.14 16.28 5.12
CA GLU A 310 -11.39 17.08 4.14
C GLU A 310 -10.54 18.19 4.80
N SER A 311 -10.87 18.62 6.01
CA SER A 311 -10.02 19.55 6.78
C SER A 311 -8.66 18.95 7.16
N LEU A 312 -8.49 17.62 7.03
CA LEU A 312 -7.24 16.91 7.22
C LEU A 312 -6.44 16.74 5.92
N ALA A 313 -6.82 17.39 4.82
CA ALA A 313 -6.14 17.27 3.52
C ALA A 313 -4.60 17.40 3.63
N ASP A 314 -4.10 18.36 4.41
CA ASP A 314 -2.67 18.56 4.60
C ASP A 314 -1.97 17.33 5.21
N ALA A 315 -2.64 16.59 6.11
CA ALA A 315 -2.12 15.34 6.69
C ALA A 315 -2.07 14.18 5.68
N TYR A 316 -2.90 14.28 4.62
CA TYR A 316 -2.94 13.34 3.50
C TYR A 316 -2.15 13.82 2.27
N ALA A 317 -1.38 14.89 2.40
CA ALA A 317 -0.57 15.45 1.32
C ALA A 317 0.92 15.15 1.57
N PRO A 318 1.42 13.95 1.27
CA PRO A 318 2.81 13.58 1.50
C PRO A 318 3.78 14.33 0.58
N ALA A 319 5.08 14.11 0.77
CA ALA A 319 6.04 14.35 -0.30
C ALA A 319 6.00 13.14 -1.25
N TYR A 320 6.00 13.39 -2.54
CA TYR A 320 6.00 12.32 -3.54
C TYR A 320 7.38 12.15 -4.17
N PRO A 321 7.84 10.91 -4.41
CA PRO A 321 9.05 10.64 -5.18
C PRO A 321 8.93 11.22 -6.59
N VAL A 322 9.99 11.84 -7.11
CA VAL A 322 10.00 12.41 -8.47
C VAL A 322 9.71 11.30 -9.48
N HIS A 323 8.68 11.50 -10.32
CA HIS A 323 8.22 10.54 -11.31
C HIS A 323 7.91 9.13 -10.76
N ALA A 324 7.64 8.99 -9.46
CA ALA A 324 7.45 7.70 -8.79
C ALA A 324 8.64 6.71 -8.98
N LEU A 325 9.86 7.21 -9.19
CA LEU A 325 11.06 6.37 -9.33
C LEU A 325 11.44 5.75 -7.99
N CYS A 326 11.76 4.45 -8.00
CA CYS A 326 12.38 3.80 -6.85
C CYS A 326 13.86 4.20 -6.74
N ASP A 327 14.28 4.63 -5.55
CA ASP A 327 15.67 4.94 -5.25
C ASP A 327 16.44 3.69 -4.77
N GLU A 328 17.63 3.47 -5.35
CA GLU A 328 18.46 2.30 -5.07
C GLU A 328 19.13 2.35 -3.68
N GLU A 329 19.54 3.54 -3.22
CA GLU A 329 20.23 3.69 -1.95
C GLU A 329 19.25 3.47 -0.79
N ASP A 330 18.02 3.95 -0.92
CA ASP A 330 16.94 3.62 0.01
C ASP A 330 16.64 2.10 -0.03
N ALA A 331 16.64 1.47 -1.21
CA ALA A 331 16.47 0.02 -1.35
C ALA A 331 17.53 -0.76 -0.56
N LYS A 332 18.81 -0.37 -0.72
CA LYS A 332 19.95 -0.96 -0.02
C LYS A 332 19.84 -0.76 1.49
N LEU A 333 19.41 0.42 1.93
CA LEU A 333 19.20 0.71 3.35
C LEU A 333 18.20 -0.27 3.98
N TRP A 334 17.07 -0.49 3.33
CA TRP A 334 16.05 -1.39 3.85
C TRP A 334 16.42 -2.86 3.76
N LEU A 335 17.13 -3.28 2.72
CA LEU A 335 17.74 -4.62 2.63
C LEU A 335 18.74 -4.86 3.76
N TYR A 336 19.58 -3.87 4.08
CA TYR A 336 20.50 -3.94 5.21
C TYR A 336 19.74 -4.20 6.52
N TYR A 337 18.70 -3.41 6.82
CA TYR A 337 17.98 -3.56 8.09
C TYR A 337 17.24 -4.89 8.21
N VAL A 338 16.60 -5.39 7.14
CA VAL A 338 15.92 -6.69 7.22
C VAL A 338 16.90 -7.86 7.41
N ASP A 339 18.08 -7.80 6.81
CA ASP A 339 19.13 -8.82 7.00
C ASP A 339 19.79 -8.70 8.38
N HIS A 340 20.21 -7.49 8.76
CA HIS A 340 20.90 -7.20 10.02
C HIS A 340 20.08 -7.65 11.24
N PHE A 341 18.76 -7.44 11.21
CA PHE A 341 17.85 -7.84 12.27
C PHE A 341 17.30 -9.27 12.11
N GLY A 342 17.72 -10.01 11.09
CA GLY A 342 17.34 -11.42 10.88
C GLY A 342 15.86 -11.60 10.57
N LEU A 343 15.26 -10.64 9.85
CA LEU A 343 13.84 -10.67 9.47
C LEU A 343 13.57 -11.51 8.22
N VAL A 344 14.61 -11.74 7.41
CA VAL A 344 14.55 -12.56 6.18
C VAL A 344 15.10 -13.97 6.40
N ASP A 345 14.50 -14.95 5.75
CA ASP A 345 14.96 -16.35 5.81
C ASP A 345 16.21 -16.61 4.95
N LYS A 346 16.44 -15.74 3.94
CA LYS A 346 17.56 -15.75 3.00
C LYS A 346 17.80 -14.34 2.48
N GLU A 347 19.04 -14.07 2.07
CA GLU A 347 19.43 -12.83 1.41
C GLU A 347 18.52 -12.56 0.20
N VAL A 348 18.09 -11.30 0.07
CA VAL A 348 17.23 -10.83 -1.03
C VAL A 348 18.09 -9.99 -1.97
N PRO A 349 18.36 -10.46 -3.20
CA PRO A 349 19.06 -9.66 -4.19
C PRO A 349 18.27 -8.42 -4.57
N ILE A 350 18.96 -7.29 -4.75
CA ILE A 350 18.33 -5.98 -5.00
C ILE A 350 17.48 -5.97 -6.27
N GLU A 351 17.91 -6.68 -7.31
CA GLU A 351 17.19 -6.83 -8.58
C GLU A 351 15.86 -7.60 -8.45
N LYS A 352 15.67 -8.30 -7.34
CA LYS A 352 14.38 -8.93 -7.00
C LYS A 352 13.46 -8.01 -6.21
N LEU A 353 14.01 -6.95 -5.61
CA LEU A 353 13.25 -6.06 -4.75
C LEU A 353 12.45 -5.05 -5.57
N TYR A 354 13.05 -4.43 -6.57
CA TYR A 354 12.36 -3.45 -7.39
C TYR A 354 12.88 -3.41 -8.84
N THR A 355 12.11 -2.75 -9.72
CA THR A 355 12.51 -2.39 -11.07
C THR A 355 11.98 -1.00 -11.42
N ASN A 356 12.76 -0.23 -12.18
CA ASN A 356 12.31 1.04 -12.78
C ASN A 356 12.08 0.90 -14.30
N GLU A 357 12.16 -0.31 -14.87
CA GLU A 357 12.16 -0.52 -16.34
C GLU A 357 10.87 -0.07 -17.04
N TYR A 358 9.76 -0.10 -16.30
CA TYR A 358 8.42 0.34 -16.73
C TYR A 358 8.22 1.85 -16.64
N ASN A 359 9.13 2.56 -15.96
CA ASN A 359 9.05 4.00 -15.78
C ASN A 359 9.65 4.73 -17.00
N PRO A 360 8.90 5.57 -17.72
CA PRO A 360 9.41 6.24 -18.93
C PRO A 360 10.50 7.29 -18.63
N TYR A 361 10.64 7.73 -17.38
CA TYR A 361 11.65 8.70 -16.94
C TYR A 361 12.94 8.04 -16.47
N TYR A 362 13.02 6.71 -16.46
CA TYR A 362 14.24 5.99 -16.07
C TYR A 362 15.29 6.01 -17.19
N GLU A 363 16.43 6.66 -16.92
CA GLU A 363 17.52 6.85 -17.90
C GLU A 363 18.46 5.63 -18.05
N GLY A 364 18.30 4.57 -17.24
CA GLY A 364 19.25 3.46 -17.11
C GLY A 364 18.99 2.20 -17.96
N LYS A 365 18.44 2.34 -19.18
CA LYS A 365 18.13 1.18 -20.06
C LYS A 365 19.32 0.56 -20.77
#